data_AF-A0AAF3FPF8-F1
#
_entry.id   AF-A0AAF3FPF8-F1
#
_cell.length_a   1.000
_cell.length_b   1.000
_cell.length_c   1.000
_cell.angle_alpha   90.00
_cell.angle_beta   90.00
_cell.angle_gamma   90.00
#
_symmetry.space_group_name_H-M   'P 1'
#
loop_
_entity.id
_entity.type
_entity.pdbx_description
1 polymer ?
#
loop_
_entity_poly.entity_id
_entity_poly.type
_entity_poly.pdbx_seq_one_letter_code
_entity_poly.pdbx_strand_id
1 'polypeptide(L)'
;MSSVPVSSTEAIPTCYCLRAGTQFDGRKGRYEIIQTIRHLVHGDIYKVKYIEGKSVELVIVKTESNSIPDSIARLKKEVGILQDVNAERLKGTGKFQQFPICLDRGRANFKFLVLKMVGPDLHFLRTKLLKKNFSKSTAFRIAQWSLQAIVDLHEIGWIHRDIRPANFWIGYGLHNECIYLFDFLKIRQVVRKGKHTPKREGLQTDVQYTHYKFLSRAAAQGYDQSRRDDYEMWAYMVVDLFDMSALPWRDLKRQQDIIRSKIDFFASKKVREVALREIPDFEGVFDYIKRMHFTDEGRPSLFRDYLKTIKKRYNINVNEPLDWNHEMATQHALASTDTSSYPHVESVDNLASSGSGLSRKRSGTCRVTKKPSDKKEKQESKPQKKETAKVIKKDADEEDDLMKVEGNNEKAYVRADMVVKGITKKKPRKCQEEDVEAYDNVNFA
;
A
#
# COMPACT_ATOMS: atom_id res chain seq x y z
N MET A 1 -34.82 42.37 -15.41
CA MET A 1 -33.58 42.08 -14.64
C MET A 1 -33.92 41.04 -13.59
N SER A 2 -34.14 39.78 -14.00
CA SER A 2 -33.14 38.69 -14.01
C SER A 2 -32.62 38.36 -12.60
N SER A 3 -33.42 37.59 -11.87
CA SER A 3 -33.00 36.83 -10.70
C SER A 3 -32.02 35.73 -11.13
N VAL A 4 -30.81 35.76 -10.58
CA VAL A 4 -29.83 34.68 -10.75
C VAL A 4 -30.30 33.47 -9.92
N PRO A 5 -30.49 32.27 -10.50
CA PRO A 5 -30.82 31.10 -9.71
C PRO A 5 -29.58 30.65 -8.94
N VAL A 6 -29.74 30.48 -7.63
CA VAL A 6 -28.78 29.77 -6.79
C VAL A 6 -28.73 28.33 -7.31
N SER A 7 -27.60 27.97 -7.91
CA SER A 7 -27.27 26.62 -8.35
C SER A 7 -27.41 25.67 -7.15
N SER A 8 -28.41 24.80 -7.22
CA SER A 8 -28.50 23.62 -6.38
C SER A 8 -27.27 22.77 -6.63
N THR A 9 -26.43 22.59 -5.62
CA THR A 9 -25.41 21.55 -5.62
C THR A 9 -26.14 20.20 -5.70
N GLU A 10 -26.30 19.67 -6.91
CA GLU A 10 -26.78 18.32 -7.15
C GLU A 10 -25.89 17.37 -6.35
N ALA A 11 -26.52 16.59 -5.47
CA ALA A 11 -25.84 15.51 -4.79
C ALA A 11 -25.28 14.55 -5.85
N ILE A 12 -23.96 14.43 -5.93
CA ILE A 12 -23.31 13.47 -6.82
C ILE A 12 -23.86 12.09 -6.46
N PRO A 13 -24.45 11.33 -7.41
CA PRO A 13 -25.02 10.03 -7.11
C PRO A 13 -23.96 9.12 -6.47
N THR A 14 -24.28 8.57 -5.30
CA THR A 14 -23.52 7.48 -4.70
C THR A 14 -23.49 6.29 -5.65
N CYS A 15 -22.31 5.68 -5.83
CA CYS A 15 -22.05 4.63 -6.80
C CYS A 15 -23.11 3.49 -6.76
N TYR A 16 -23.44 2.95 -7.94
CA TYR A 16 -24.16 1.69 -8.08
C TYR A 16 -23.35 0.58 -7.42
N CYS A 17 -23.71 0.18 -6.20
CA CYS A 17 -23.18 -1.04 -5.58
C CYS A 17 -23.62 -2.23 -6.45
N LEU A 18 -22.68 -2.85 -7.14
CA LEU A 18 -22.96 -4.00 -8.00
C LEU A 18 -23.36 -5.19 -7.12
N ARG A 19 -24.50 -5.80 -7.44
CA ARG A 19 -25.00 -6.96 -6.70
C ARG A 19 -24.23 -8.21 -7.07
N ALA A 20 -24.20 -9.19 -6.16
CA ALA A 20 -23.75 -10.54 -6.48
C ALA A 20 -24.50 -11.08 -7.72
N GLY A 21 -23.78 -11.78 -8.60
CA GLY A 21 -24.28 -12.25 -9.89
C GLY A 21 -24.27 -11.22 -11.01
N THR A 22 -23.94 -9.95 -10.75
CA THR A 22 -23.78 -8.95 -11.82
C THR A 22 -22.62 -9.36 -12.72
N GLN A 23 -22.85 -9.41 -14.03
CA GLN A 23 -21.84 -9.75 -15.03
C GLN A 23 -21.46 -8.55 -15.88
N PHE A 24 -20.19 -8.50 -16.29
CA PHE A 24 -19.68 -7.54 -17.27
C PHE A 24 -18.49 -8.13 -18.02
N ASP A 25 -18.29 -7.69 -19.26
CA ASP A 25 -17.16 -8.12 -20.09
C ASP A 25 -15.99 -7.14 -19.97
N GLY A 26 -14.77 -7.67 -19.91
CA GLY A 26 -13.56 -6.89 -20.07
C GLY A 26 -12.80 -7.28 -21.34
N ARG A 27 -11.52 -6.93 -21.40
CA ARG A 27 -10.70 -7.19 -22.59
C ARG A 27 -10.22 -8.64 -22.64
N LYS A 28 -10.09 -9.27 -21.48
CA LYS A 28 -9.56 -10.63 -21.35
C LYS A 28 -10.63 -11.72 -21.21
N GLY A 29 -11.83 -11.36 -20.74
CA GLY A 29 -12.91 -12.31 -20.56
C GLY A 29 -14.08 -11.69 -19.81
N ARG A 30 -14.96 -12.56 -19.31
CA ARG A 30 -16.16 -12.17 -18.56
C ARG A 30 -15.90 -12.17 -17.06
N TYR A 31 -16.55 -11.26 -16.36
CA TYR A 31 -16.44 -11.09 -14.92
C TYR A 31 -17.81 -11.18 -14.26
N GLU A 32 -17.92 -11.92 -13.15
CA GLU A 32 -19.14 -12.04 -12.34
C GLU A 32 -18.86 -11.65 -10.89
N ILE A 33 -19.59 -10.65 -10.38
CA ILE A 33 -19.47 -10.18 -9.00
C ILE A 33 -19.91 -11.29 -8.03
N ILE A 34 -19.06 -11.64 -7.07
CA ILE A 34 -19.42 -12.57 -5.99
C ILE A 34 -19.91 -11.77 -4.77
N GLN A 35 -19.08 -10.85 -4.29
CA GLN A 35 -19.36 -10.07 -3.09
C GLN A 35 -18.57 -8.76 -3.06
N THR A 36 -19.14 -7.76 -2.40
CA THR A 36 -18.43 -6.53 -2.06
C THR A 36 -17.46 -6.80 -0.91
N ILE A 37 -16.20 -6.37 -1.08
CA ILE A 37 -15.16 -6.44 -0.04
C ILE A 37 -15.08 -5.12 0.73
N ARG A 38 -15.13 -3.99 0.01
CA ARG A 38 -14.98 -2.66 0.60
C ARG A 38 -15.73 -1.61 -0.21
N HIS A 39 -16.51 -0.78 0.48
CA HIS A 39 -17.12 0.40 -0.11
C HIS A 39 -16.13 1.57 -0.21
N LEU A 40 -16.15 2.30 -1.33
CA LEU A 40 -15.36 3.52 -1.53
C LEU A 40 -16.30 4.69 -1.83
N VAL A 41 -15.77 5.91 -1.77
CA VAL A 41 -16.57 7.13 -1.98
C VAL A 41 -17.15 7.21 -3.41
N HIS A 42 -16.40 6.71 -4.39
CA HIS A 42 -16.72 6.85 -5.82
C HIS A 42 -16.84 5.51 -6.57
N GLY A 43 -16.84 4.40 -5.84
CA GLY A 43 -16.77 3.05 -6.37
C GLY A 43 -16.66 2.02 -5.26
N ASP A 44 -16.37 0.77 -5.58
CA ASP A 44 -16.17 -0.28 -4.58
C ASP A 44 -15.09 -1.27 -5.02
N ILE A 45 -14.67 -2.13 -4.08
CA ILE A 45 -13.79 -3.26 -4.29
C ILE A 45 -14.60 -4.55 -4.12
N TYR A 46 -14.53 -5.46 -5.10
CA TYR A 46 -15.29 -6.70 -5.14
C TYR A 46 -14.38 -7.93 -5.27
N LYS A 47 -14.84 -9.06 -4.72
CA LYS A 47 -14.38 -10.41 -5.09
C LYS A 47 -15.19 -10.85 -6.30
N VAL A 48 -14.52 -11.33 -7.35
CA VAL A 48 -15.14 -11.56 -8.66
C VAL A 48 -14.64 -12.88 -9.26
N LYS A 49 -15.51 -13.60 -9.96
CA LYS A 49 -15.11 -14.71 -10.83
C LYS A 49 -14.68 -14.14 -12.18
N TYR A 50 -13.46 -14.43 -12.61
CA TYR A 50 -13.00 -14.26 -13.98
C TYR A 50 -13.27 -15.55 -14.74
N ILE A 51 -13.96 -15.44 -15.88
CA ILE A 51 -14.40 -16.56 -16.71
C ILE A 51 -13.79 -16.39 -18.10
N GLU A 52 -12.93 -17.33 -18.49
CA GLU A 52 -12.30 -17.42 -19.80
C GLU A 52 -12.49 -18.83 -20.38
N GLY A 53 -13.42 -18.96 -21.33
CA GLY A 53 -13.83 -20.26 -21.83
C GLY A 53 -14.41 -21.14 -20.71
N LYS A 54 -13.74 -22.27 -20.42
CA LYS A 54 -14.08 -23.18 -19.31
C LYS A 54 -13.31 -22.88 -18.01
N SER A 55 -12.33 -21.99 -18.05
CA SER A 55 -11.53 -21.64 -16.88
C SER A 55 -12.27 -20.63 -16.01
N VAL A 56 -12.25 -20.84 -14.69
CA VAL A 56 -12.79 -19.91 -13.70
C VAL A 56 -11.71 -19.63 -12.65
N GLU A 57 -11.36 -18.36 -12.49
CA GLU A 57 -10.42 -17.90 -11.47
C GLU A 57 -11.05 -16.82 -10.59
N LEU A 58 -10.51 -16.64 -9.38
CA LEU A 58 -10.90 -15.53 -8.51
C LEU A 58 -9.98 -14.32 -8.74
N VAL A 59 -10.58 -13.14 -8.81
CA VAL A 59 -9.88 -11.86 -8.97
C VAL A 59 -10.50 -10.78 -8.07
N ILE A 60 -9.76 -9.69 -7.88
CA ILE A 60 -10.28 -8.48 -7.26
C ILE A 60 -10.65 -7.49 -8.35
N VAL A 61 -11.82 -6.87 -8.25
CA VAL A 61 -12.23 -5.79 -9.15
C VAL A 61 -12.46 -4.52 -8.34
N LYS A 62 -11.74 -3.46 -8.69
CA LYS A 62 -11.98 -2.11 -8.20
C LYS A 62 -12.74 -1.34 -9.26
N THR A 63 -13.80 -0.66 -8.85
CA THR A 63 -14.66 0.13 -9.75
C THR A 63 -14.61 1.61 -9.41
N GLU A 64 -15.01 2.44 -10.37
CA GLU A 64 -15.25 3.87 -10.18
C GLU A 64 -16.39 4.29 -11.11
N SER A 65 -17.33 5.10 -10.62
CA SER A 65 -18.46 5.55 -11.42
C SER A 65 -18.02 6.37 -12.64
N ASN A 66 -18.69 6.14 -13.76
CA ASN A 66 -18.51 6.90 -14.99
C ASN A 66 -18.96 8.37 -14.87
N SER A 67 -19.82 8.70 -13.89
CA SER A 67 -20.33 10.05 -13.65
C SER A 67 -19.33 10.96 -12.92
N ILE A 68 -18.24 10.41 -12.39
CA ILE A 68 -17.27 11.19 -11.63
C ILE A 68 -16.42 12.02 -12.60
N PRO A 69 -16.34 13.36 -12.40
CA PRO A 69 -15.49 14.22 -13.21
C PRO A 69 -14.03 13.77 -13.18
N ASP A 70 -13.33 13.88 -14.32
CA ASP A 70 -11.94 13.44 -14.43
C ASP A 70 -10.97 14.18 -13.49
N SER A 71 -11.33 15.38 -13.01
CA SER A 71 -10.58 16.12 -11.98
C SER A 71 -10.57 15.43 -10.62
N ILE A 72 -11.62 14.69 -10.30
CA ILE A 72 -11.82 13.98 -9.03
C ILE A 72 -11.52 12.48 -9.19
N ALA A 73 -11.74 11.91 -10.38
CA ALA A 73 -11.45 10.52 -10.70
C ALA A 73 -10.01 10.13 -10.33
N ARG A 74 -9.84 8.92 -9.78
CA ARG A 74 -8.56 8.39 -9.29
C ARG A 74 -8.22 7.03 -9.88
N LEU A 75 -9.21 6.24 -10.31
CA LEU A 75 -8.94 4.87 -10.79
C LEU A 75 -8.00 4.84 -12.00
N LYS A 76 -8.15 5.78 -12.94
CA LYS A 76 -7.25 5.91 -14.10
C LYS A 76 -5.79 6.14 -13.71
N LYS A 77 -5.57 6.85 -12.60
CA LYS A 77 -4.23 7.13 -12.07
C LYS A 77 -3.61 5.86 -11.48
N GLU A 78 -4.38 5.16 -10.65
CA GLU A 78 -4.00 3.87 -10.06
C GLU A 78 -3.66 2.83 -11.12
N VAL A 79 -4.47 2.74 -12.19
CA VAL A 79 -4.18 1.95 -13.39
C VAL A 79 -2.80 2.30 -13.95
N GLY A 80 -2.51 3.58 -14.19
CA GLY A 80 -1.22 4.00 -14.77
C GLY A 80 -0.03 3.57 -13.92
N ILE A 81 -0.12 3.77 -12.60
CA ILE A 81 0.95 3.38 -11.66
C ILE A 81 1.17 1.87 -11.66
N LEU A 82 0.10 1.08 -11.62
CA LEU A 82 0.23 -0.37 -11.62
C LEU A 82 0.73 -0.91 -12.96
N GLN A 83 0.47 -0.21 -14.07
CA GLN A 83 1.07 -0.53 -15.35
C GLN A 83 2.58 -0.24 -15.36
N ASP A 84 3.01 0.92 -14.85
CA ASP A 84 4.42 1.27 -14.72
C ASP A 84 5.15 0.25 -13.84
N VAL A 85 4.56 -0.10 -12.69
CA VAL A 85 5.05 -1.13 -11.77
C VAL A 85 5.17 -2.50 -12.44
N ASN A 86 4.13 -2.93 -13.17
CA ASN A 86 4.17 -4.19 -13.90
C ASN A 86 5.29 -4.19 -14.95
N ALA A 87 5.50 -3.08 -15.67
CA ALA A 87 6.56 -2.95 -16.66
C ALA A 87 7.96 -3.01 -16.02
N GLU A 88 8.17 -2.32 -14.89
CA GLU A 88 9.43 -2.40 -14.14
C GLU A 88 9.71 -3.81 -13.61
N ARG A 89 8.68 -4.52 -13.15
CA ARG A 89 8.80 -5.90 -12.67
C ARG A 89 9.32 -6.86 -13.75
N LEU A 90 8.89 -6.66 -15.01
CA LEU A 90 9.31 -7.49 -16.14
C LEU A 90 10.81 -7.36 -16.48
N LYS A 91 11.50 -6.32 -15.99
CA LYS A 91 12.95 -6.17 -16.15
C LYS A 91 13.77 -7.17 -15.31
N GLY A 92 13.12 -7.95 -14.43
CA GLY A 92 13.77 -9.02 -13.68
C GLY A 92 14.71 -8.55 -12.56
N THR A 93 14.61 -7.30 -12.12
CA THR A 93 15.47 -6.71 -11.07
C THR A 93 15.13 -7.18 -9.65
N GLY A 94 14.03 -7.91 -9.49
CA GLY A 94 13.49 -8.30 -8.18
C GLY A 94 12.82 -7.16 -7.41
N LYS A 95 12.67 -5.96 -8.01
CA LYS A 95 11.92 -4.84 -7.43
C LYS A 95 10.42 -4.98 -7.65
N PHE A 96 9.65 -4.15 -6.95
CA PHE A 96 8.20 -4.01 -7.06
C PHE A 96 7.42 -5.29 -6.75
N GLN A 97 7.98 -6.18 -5.92
CA GLN A 97 7.30 -7.43 -5.58
C GLN A 97 6.11 -7.20 -4.65
N GLN A 98 6.11 -6.11 -3.88
CA GLN A 98 5.07 -5.74 -2.92
C GLN A 98 3.95 -4.89 -3.54
N PHE A 99 3.61 -5.12 -4.82
CA PHE A 99 2.51 -4.43 -5.49
C PHE A 99 1.56 -5.43 -6.16
N PRO A 100 0.25 -5.17 -6.18
CA PRO A 100 -0.70 -6.05 -6.84
C PRO A 100 -0.44 -6.11 -8.36
N ILE A 101 -0.75 -7.26 -8.96
CA ILE A 101 -0.63 -7.44 -10.40
C ILE A 101 -1.93 -6.95 -11.06
N CYS A 102 -1.82 -5.92 -11.89
CA CYS A 102 -2.91 -5.50 -12.79
C CYS A 102 -3.08 -6.53 -13.91
N LEU A 103 -4.24 -7.20 -13.95
CA LEU A 103 -4.57 -8.24 -14.92
C LEU A 103 -5.34 -7.68 -16.12
N ASP A 104 -6.35 -6.85 -15.87
CA ASP A 104 -7.18 -6.23 -16.90
C ASP A 104 -7.70 -4.86 -16.43
N ARG A 105 -8.25 -4.07 -17.34
CA ARG A 105 -8.85 -2.77 -17.08
C ARG A 105 -9.79 -2.38 -18.22
N GLY A 106 -10.80 -1.59 -17.91
CA GLY A 106 -11.70 -1.13 -18.94
C GLY A 106 -12.80 -0.23 -18.45
N ARG A 107 -13.83 -0.14 -19.30
CA ARG A 107 -15.02 0.65 -19.06
C ARG A 107 -16.22 -0.15 -19.53
N ALA A 108 -17.19 -0.31 -18.65
CA ALA A 108 -18.55 -0.72 -18.91
C ALA A 108 -19.47 0.47 -18.53
N ASN A 109 -20.60 0.20 -17.87
CA ASN A 109 -21.39 1.24 -17.19
C ASN A 109 -20.63 1.92 -16.03
N PHE A 110 -19.44 1.42 -15.69
CA PHE A 110 -18.48 1.96 -14.74
C PHE A 110 -17.04 1.76 -15.27
N LYS A 111 -16.07 2.48 -14.72
CA LYS A 111 -14.64 2.22 -14.94
C LYS A 111 -14.23 1.05 -14.03
N PHE A 112 -13.37 0.16 -14.49
CA PHE A 112 -12.89 -0.96 -13.68
C PHE A 112 -11.40 -1.27 -13.86
N LEU A 113 -10.82 -1.81 -12.79
CA LEU A 113 -9.46 -2.33 -12.69
C LEU A 113 -9.54 -3.74 -12.10
N VAL A 114 -8.96 -4.72 -12.79
CA VAL A 114 -8.90 -6.12 -12.36
C VAL A 114 -7.50 -6.42 -11.85
N LEU A 115 -7.42 -6.92 -10.62
CA LEU A 115 -6.19 -7.27 -9.92
C LEU A 115 -6.17 -8.76 -9.60
N LYS A 116 -4.98 -9.36 -9.54
CA LYS A 116 -4.80 -10.72 -9.01
C LYS A 116 -5.38 -10.81 -7.60
N MET A 117 -5.97 -11.96 -7.26
CA MET A 117 -6.54 -12.20 -5.94
C MET A 117 -5.51 -11.99 -4.83
N VAL A 118 -5.95 -11.33 -3.76
CA VAL A 118 -5.19 -11.11 -2.53
C VAL A 118 -6.03 -11.59 -1.33
N GLY A 119 -5.35 -11.93 -0.23
CA GLY A 119 -5.98 -12.23 1.04
C GLY A 119 -6.35 -10.97 1.82
N PRO A 120 -6.75 -11.10 3.10
CA PRO A 120 -7.13 -9.96 3.93
C PRO A 120 -6.00 -8.94 4.19
N ASP A 121 -6.36 -7.72 4.56
CA ASP A 121 -5.41 -6.70 4.99
C ASP A 121 -4.84 -6.95 6.39
N LEU A 122 -3.68 -6.36 6.71
CA LEU A 122 -3.00 -6.56 7.99
C LEU A 122 -3.82 -6.06 9.20
N HIS A 123 -4.68 -5.06 9.02
CA HIS A 123 -5.54 -4.60 10.10
C HIS A 123 -6.61 -5.66 10.42
N PHE A 124 -7.26 -6.21 9.39
CA PHE A 124 -8.21 -7.30 9.53
C PHE A 124 -7.55 -8.54 10.15
N LEU A 125 -6.39 -8.96 9.62
CA LEU A 125 -5.63 -10.10 10.15
C LEU A 125 -5.37 -9.96 11.64
N ARG A 126 -4.88 -8.81 12.09
CA ARG A 126 -4.54 -8.62 13.50
C ARG A 126 -5.77 -8.52 14.40
N THR A 127 -6.83 -7.82 13.97
CA THR A 127 -7.97 -7.47 14.83
C THR A 127 -9.13 -8.45 14.78
N LYS A 128 -9.31 -9.16 13.67
CA LYS A 128 -10.43 -10.06 13.44
C LYS A 128 -10.01 -11.52 13.42
N LEU A 129 -8.92 -11.84 12.73
CA LEU A 129 -8.43 -13.22 12.60
C LEU A 129 -7.63 -13.63 13.86
N LEU A 130 -6.49 -12.97 14.10
CA LEU A 130 -5.57 -13.34 15.17
C LEU A 130 -6.00 -12.87 16.56
N LYS A 131 -6.70 -11.72 16.63
CA LYS A 131 -7.14 -11.06 17.87
C LYS A 131 -6.01 -10.84 18.90
N LYS A 132 -4.76 -10.69 18.43
CA LYS A 132 -3.56 -10.48 19.25
C LYS A 132 -2.51 -9.69 18.47
N ASN A 133 -1.44 -9.27 19.16
CA ASN A 133 -0.27 -8.69 18.50
C ASN A 133 0.40 -9.72 17.59
N PHE A 134 1.00 -9.24 16.51
CA PHE A 134 1.88 -10.09 15.71
C PHE A 134 3.07 -10.55 16.55
N SER A 135 3.59 -11.74 16.28
CA SER A 135 4.89 -12.16 16.75
C SER A 135 5.96 -11.19 16.25
N LYS A 136 7.10 -11.13 16.96
CA LYS A 136 8.19 -10.23 16.61
C LYS A 136 8.75 -10.53 15.21
N SER A 137 8.77 -11.80 14.79
CA SER A 137 9.18 -12.18 13.42
C SER A 137 8.19 -11.70 12.37
N THR A 138 6.90 -11.96 12.56
CA THR A 138 5.85 -11.49 11.64
C THR A 138 5.87 -9.97 11.53
N ALA A 139 5.92 -9.25 12.66
CA ALA A 139 6.02 -7.79 12.70
C ALA A 139 7.27 -7.26 11.97
N PHE A 140 8.43 -7.89 12.18
CA PHE A 140 9.68 -7.57 11.50
C PHE A 140 9.60 -7.78 9.99
N ARG A 141 9.09 -8.92 9.53
CA ARG A 141 8.96 -9.24 8.10
C ARG A 141 8.02 -8.24 7.41
N ILE A 142 6.89 -7.91 8.03
CA ILE A 142 5.99 -6.85 7.56
C ILE A 142 6.71 -5.51 7.45
N ALA A 143 7.49 -5.13 8.47
CA ALA A 143 8.24 -3.87 8.47
C ALA A 143 9.25 -3.80 7.30
N GLN A 144 9.93 -4.91 7.00
CA GLN A 144 10.84 -5.00 5.86
C GLN A 144 10.13 -4.90 4.51
N TRP A 145 9.07 -5.68 4.31
CA TRP A 145 8.34 -5.69 3.04
C TRP A 145 7.64 -4.35 2.77
N SER A 146 7.03 -3.75 3.79
CA SER A 146 6.37 -2.45 3.67
C SER A 146 7.37 -1.33 3.37
N LEU A 147 8.56 -1.36 3.97
CA LEU A 147 9.64 -0.44 3.63
C LEU A 147 10.06 -0.60 2.16
N GLN A 148 10.22 -1.84 1.68
CA GLN A 148 10.56 -2.11 0.28
C GLN A 148 9.52 -1.53 -0.67
N ALA A 149 8.22 -1.73 -0.38
CA ALA A 149 7.13 -1.18 -1.19
C ALA A 149 7.18 0.35 -1.30
N ILE A 150 7.47 1.03 -0.19
CA ILE A 150 7.58 2.50 -0.14
C ILE A 150 8.77 2.98 -0.94
N VAL A 151 9.93 2.33 -0.78
CA VAL A 151 11.17 2.68 -1.50
C VAL A 151 10.98 2.51 -3.01
N ASP A 152 10.40 1.40 -3.43
CA ASP A 152 10.12 1.12 -4.84
C ASP A 152 9.13 2.15 -5.41
N LEU A 153 8.09 2.54 -4.66
CA LEU A 153 7.15 3.58 -5.09
C LEU A 153 7.83 4.95 -5.23
N HIS A 154 8.70 5.30 -4.30
CA HIS A 154 9.45 6.57 -4.31
C HIS A 154 10.43 6.63 -5.49
N GLU A 155 11.02 5.50 -5.87
CA GLU A 155 11.96 5.38 -7.00
C GLU A 155 11.30 5.75 -8.34
N ILE A 156 10.02 5.37 -8.53
CA ILE A 156 9.23 5.79 -9.71
C ILE A 156 8.58 7.18 -9.54
N GLY A 157 8.94 7.90 -8.48
CA GLY A 157 8.60 9.31 -8.27
C GLY A 157 7.24 9.57 -7.62
N TRP A 158 6.64 8.56 -7.01
CA TRP A 158 5.33 8.63 -6.37
C TRP A 158 5.42 8.50 -4.85
N ILE A 159 4.48 9.10 -4.12
CA ILE A 159 4.25 8.87 -2.68
C ILE A 159 2.82 8.40 -2.44
N HIS A 160 2.62 7.52 -1.48
CA HIS A 160 1.34 6.87 -1.21
C HIS A 160 0.37 7.79 -0.46
N ARG A 161 0.86 8.52 0.56
CA ARG A 161 0.08 9.42 1.44
C ARG A 161 -0.90 8.75 2.40
N ASP A 162 -0.97 7.42 2.43
CA ASP A 162 -1.85 6.64 3.33
C ASP A 162 -1.21 5.31 3.76
N ILE A 163 0.00 5.37 4.33
CA ILE A 163 0.72 4.17 4.78
C ILE A 163 0.15 3.73 6.14
N ARG A 164 -0.46 2.55 6.17
CA ARG A 164 -1.09 1.96 7.37
C ARG A 164 -1.41 0.47 7.16
N PRO A 165 -1.64 -0.31 8.23
CA PRO A 165 -1.90 -1.75 8.10
C PRO A 165 -3.05 -2.12 7.14
N ALA A 166 -4.14 -1.34 7.09
CA ALA A 166 -5.30 -1.63 6.25
C ALA A 166 -5.08 -1.45 4.73
N ASN A 167 -3.91 -0.92 4.34
CA ASN A 167 -3.50 -0.74 2.95
C ASN A 167 -2.35 -1.70 2.57
N PHE A 168 -2.00 -2.64 3.44
CA PHE A 168 -1.12 -3.76 3.11
C PHE A 168 -1.93 -5.06 3.18
N TRP A 169 -2.00 -5.78 2.07
CA TRP A 169 -2.82 -6.97 1.90
C TRP A 169 -1.92 -8.19 1.72
N ILE A 170 -2.23 -9.32 2.37
CA ILE A 170 -1.43 -10.53 2.16
C ILE A 170 -1.74 -11.15 0.80
N GLY A 171 -0.85 -11.99 0.27
CA GLY A 171 -1.18 -12.79 -0.89
C GLY A 171 -2.20 -13.89 -0.59
N TYR A 172 -2.77 -14.42 -1.68
CA TYR A 172 -3.78 -15.47 -1.62
C TYR A 172 -3.16 -16.83 -1.92
N GLY A 173 -3.69 -17.89 -1.30
CA GLY A 173 -3.23 -19.27 -1.48
C GLY A 173 -1.74 -19.44 -1.18
N LEU A 174 -1.00 -20.02 -2.12
CA LEU A 174 0.45 -20.28 -2.01
C LEU A 174 1.32 -19.02 -1.91
N HIS A 175 0.74 -17.83 -2.11
CA HIS A 175 1.46 -16.55 -2.00
C HIS A 175 1.15 -15.81 -0.69
N ASN A 176 0.54 -16.46 0.30
CA ASN A 176 0.19 -15.85 1.59
C ASN A 176 1.39 -15.41 2.45
N GLU A 177 2.62 -15.69 2.02
CA GLU A 177 3.86 -15.22 2.64
C GLU A 177 4.35 -13.85 2.12
N CYS A 178 3.58 -13.21 1.24
CA CYS A 178 3.87 -11.88 0.71
C CYS A 178 2.83 -10.86 1.19
N ILE A 179 3.22 -9.57 1.22
CA ILE A 179 2.30 -8.44 1.36
C ILE A 179 2.34 -7.54 0.13
N TYR A 180 1.23 -6.87 -0.17
CA TYR A 180 1.07 -5.95 -1.29
C TYR A 180 0.56 -4.60 -0.78
N LEU A 181 1.24 -3.51 -1.16
CA LEU A 181 0.75 -2.15 -0.99
C LEU A 181 -0.45 -1.94 -1.92
N PHE A 182 -1.59 -1.63 -1.32
CA PHE A 182 -2.89 -1.53 -1.97
C PHE A 182 -3.47 -0.13 -1.77
N ASP A 183 -4.41 0.24 -2.64
CA ASP A 183 -5.20 1.48 -2.57
C ASP A 183 -4.43 2.79 -2.87
N PHE A 184 -4.25 3.08 -4.16
CA PHE A 184 -3.49 4.25 -4.64
C PHE A 184 -4.34 5.52 -4.81
N LEU A 185 -5.53 5.62 -4.18
CA LEU A 185 -6.45 6.74 -4.41
C LEU A 185 -5.90 8.10 -3.95
N LYS A 186 -5.04 8.12 -2.92
CA LYS A 186 -4.44 9.35 -2.38
C LYS A 186 -3.05 9.67 -2.97
N ILE A 187 -2.55 8.84 -3.89
CA ILE A 187 -1.18 8.91 -4.38
C ILE A 187 -0.85 10.25 -5.05
N ARG A 188 0.41 10.69 -4.96
CA ARG A 188 0.89 11.93 -5.58
C ARG A 188 2.26 11.75 -6.23
N GLN A 189 2.44 12.34 -7.41
CA GLN A 189 3.75 12.41 -8.06
C GLN A 189 4.53 13.55 -7.40
N VAL A 190 5.66 13.22 -6.79
CA VAL A 190 6.55 14.19 -6.13
C VAL A 190 7.89 14.31 -6.83
N VAL A 191 8.22 13.38 -7.73
CA VAL A 191 9.36 13.53 -8.63
C VAL A 191 8.86 13.44 -10.06
N ARG A 192 9.21 14.44 -10.87
CA ARG A 192 8.88 14.50 -12.31
C ARG A 192 10.13 14.88 -13.07
N LYS A 193 10.50 14.09 -14.09
CA LYS A 193 11.74 14.29 -14.87
C LYS A 193 12.99 14.43 -13.98
N GLY A 194 13.09 13.57 -12.95
CA GLY A 194 14.22 13.56 -12.00
C GLY A 194 14.26 14.74 -11.01
N LYS A 195 13.30 15.67 -11.03
CA LYS A 195 13.25 16.81 -10.12
C LYS A 195 12.08 16.69 -9.14
N HIS A 196 12.31 17.07 -7.89
CA HIS A 196 11.24 17.14 -6.89
C HIS A 196 10.25 18.25 -7.27
N THR A 197 8.95 17.98 -7.16
CA THR A 197 7.92 18.96 -7.45
C THR A 197 7.86 20.02 -6.34
N PRO A 198 7.50 21.28 -6.66
CA PRO A 198 7.36 22.31 -5.64
C PRO A 198 6.34 21.93 -4.56
N LYS A 199 6.58 22.43 -3.35
CA LYS A 199 5.63 22.33 -2.25
C LYS A 199 4.37 23.11 -2.62
N ARG A 200 3.20 22.48 -2.47
CA ARG A 200 1.92 23.17 -2.67
C ARG A 200 1.59 24.05 -1.46
N GLU A 201 1.07 25.24 -1.73
CA GLU A 201 0.58 26.16 -0.70
C GLU A 201 -0.86 25.82 -0.29
N GLY A 202 -1.28 26.31 0.88
CA GLY A 202 -2.61 26.04 1.43
C GLY A 202 -2.79 24.63 2.01
N LEU A 203 -4.00 24.36 2.51
CA LEU A 203 -4.36 23.07 3.09
C LEU A 203 -4.58 22.03 1.98
N GLN A 204 -3.85 20.90 2.05
CA GLN A 204 -3.78 19.90 0.99
C GLN A 204 -4.40 18.54 1.37
N THR A 205 -4.72 18.34 2.64
CA THR A 205 -5.41 17.14 3.11
C THR A 205 -6.86 17.47 3.37
N ASP A 206 -7.74 16.77 2.65
CA ASP A 206 -9.13 16.66 3.07
C ASP A 206 -9.17 15.82 4.35
N VAL A 207 -9.17 16.57 5.44
CA VAL A 207 -9.09 16.12 6.82
C VAL A 207 -10.36 15.39 7.27
N GLN A 208 -11.46 15.45 6.51
CA GLN A 208 -12.73 14.83 6.92
C GLN A 208 -12.74 13.31 6.78
N TYR A 209 -11.98 12.72 5.85
CA TYR A 209 -12.01 11.27 5.54
C TYR A 209 -10.64 10.58 5.71
N THR A 210 -9.82 11.05 6.65
CA THR A 210 -8.44 10.56 6.81
C THR A 210 -8.23 9.85 8.15
N HIS A 211 -7.48 8.74 8.11
CA HIS A 211 -7.16 7.96 9.30
C HIS A 211 -6.00 8.61 10.09
N TYR A 212 -6.36 9.48 11.03
CA TYR A 212 -5.41 10.28 11.80
C TYR A 212 -4.37 9.50 12.58
N LYS A 213 -4.64 8.25 12.98
CA LYS A 213 -3.72 7.50 13.85
C LYS A 213 -2.34 7.31 13.22
N PHE A 214 -2.28 7.00 11.93
CA PHE A 214 -1.01 6.78 11.22
C PHE A 214 -0.52 7.99 10.45
N LEU A 215 -1.36 9.00 10.19
CA LEU A 215 -1.02 10.17 9.40
C LEU A 215 0.24 10.91 9.91
N SER A 216 1.10 11.44 9.05
CA SER A 216 2.26 12.24 9.50
C SER A 216 1.80 13.52 10.23
N ARG A 217 2.67 14.10 11.06
CA ARG A 217 2.43 15.40 11.73
C ARG A 217 2.06 16.48 10.72
N ALA A 218 2.84 16.60 9.64
CA ALA A 218 2.60 17.61 8.62
C ALA A 218 1.24 17.42 7.95
N ALA A 219 0.91 16.19 7.55
CA ALA A 219 -0.36 15.88 6.91
C ALA A 219 -1.56 16.05 7.85
N ALA A 220 -1.40 15.71 9.13
CA ALA A 220 -2.43 15.91 10.15
C ALA A 220 -2.72 17.39 10.43
N GLN A 221 -1.75 18.27 10.18
CA GLN A 221 -1.90 19.72 10.24
C GLN A 221 -2.37 20.35 8.92
N GLY A 222 -2.65 19.56 7.88
CA GLY A 222 -3.11 20.10 6.60
C GLY A 222 -2.01 20.35 5.57
N TYR A 223 -0.74 20.20 5.93
CA TYR A 223 0.37 20.57 5.05
C TYR A 223 0.58 19.58 3.91
N ASP A 224 1.22 20.07 2.84
CA ASP A 224 1.60 19.26 1.70
C ASP A 224 2.56 18.13 2.09
N GLN A 225 2.37 16.96 1.45
CA GLN A 225 3.09 15.72 1.76
C GLN A 225 4.17 15.43 0.72
N SER A 226 5.24 14.81 1.20
CA SER A 226 6.45 14.41 0.49
C SER A 226 6.90 12.99 0.91
N ARG A 227 8.06 12.53 0.45
CA ARG A 227 8.62 11.21 0.79
C ARG A 227 8.79 11.01 2.29
N ARG A 228 9.17 12.07 3.04
CA ARG A 228 9.33 12.01 4.51
C ARG A 228 8.03 11.63 5.23
N ASP A 229 6.88 11.99 4.66
CA ASP A 229 5.58 11.71 5.25
C ASP A 229 5.24 10.23 5.16
N ASP A 230 5.54 9.57 4.03
CA ASP A 230 5.44 8.11 3.91
C ASP A 230 6.35 7.38 4.91
N TYR A 231 7.58 7.86 5.12
CA TYR A 231 8.48 7.29 6.12
C TYR A 231 8.00 7.52 7.56
N GLU A 232 7.42 8.68 7.88
CA GLU A 232 6.86 8.95 9.21
C GLU A 232 5.67 8.02 9.51
N MET A 233 4.75 7.89 8.56
CA MET A 233 3.61 6.97 8.68
C MET A 233 4.06 5.50 8.78
N TRP A 234 5.10 5.11 8.01
CA TRP A 234 5.73 3.79 8.12
C TRP A 234 6.33 3.55 9.50
N ALA A 235 7.07 4.52 10.05
CA ALA A 235 7.69 4.38 11.37
C ALA A 235 6.63 4.21 12.47
N TYR A 236 5.51 4.96 12.41
CA TYR A 236 4.37 4.73 13.31
C TYR A 236 3.76 3.35 13.15
N MET A 237 3.62 2.87 11.90
CA MET A 237 3.13 1.53 11.63
C MET A 237 4.06 0.47 12.22
N VAL A 238 5.39 0.61 12.11
CA VAL A 238 6.34 -0.32 12.71
C VAL A 238 6.18 -0.37 14.23
N VAL A 239 6.09 0.78 14.90
CA VAL A 239 5.86 0.81 16.36
C VAL A 239 4.57 0.06 16.73
N ASP A 240 3.47 0.33 16.04
CA ASP A 240 2.18 -0.34 16.24
C ASP A 240 2.21 -1.85 15.91
N LEU A 241 3.03 -2.29 14.96
CA LEU A 241 3.19 -3.72 14.63
C LEU A 241 3.86 -4.50 15.76
N PHE A 242 4.86 -3.90 16.43
CA PHE A 242 5.60 -4.53 17.53
C PHE A 242 4.87 -4.49 18.86
N ASP A 243 4.09 -3.44 19.09
CA ASP A 243 3.16 -3.32 20.21
C ASP A 243 2.03 -2.39 19.83
N MET A 244 0.84 -2.96 19.74
CA MET A 244 -0.39 -2.26 19.40
C MET A 244 -0.69 -1.11 20.39
N SER A 245 -0.29 -1.23 21.65
CA SER A 245 -0.51 -0.20 22.68
C SER A 245 0.55 0.91 22.71
N ALA A 246 1.62 0.78 21.94
CA ALA A 246 2.80 1.63 22.06
C ALA A 246 2.60 3.09 21.60
N LEU A 247 1.72 3.34 20.63
CA LEU A 247 1.48 4.70 20.13
C LEU A 247 0.70 5.52 21.17
N PRO A 248 1.24 6.64 21.70
CA PRO A 248 0.59 7.41 22.77
C PRO A 248 -0.79 7.97 22.41
N TRP A 249 -1.05 8.17 21.11
CA TRP A 249 -2.32 8.69 20.59
C TRP A 249 -3.29 7.60 20.14
N ARG A 250 -3.02 6.33 20.42
CA ARG A 250 -3.82 5.19 19.93
C ARG A 250 -5.31 5.35 20.22
N ASP A 251 -5.64 5.68 21.46
CA ASP A 251 -7.03 5.72 21.96
C ASP A 251 -7.61 7.14 21.97
N LEU A 252 -6.84 8.12 21.52
CA LEU A 252 -7.32 9.49 21.34
C LEU A 252 -8.28 9.56 20.15
N LYS A 253 -9.42 10.23 20.35
CA LYS A 253 -10.48 10.38 19.35
C LYS A 253 -10.45 11.73 18.65
N ARG A 254 -10.09 12.80 19.36
CA ARG A 254 -10.07 14.17 18.81
C ARG A 254 -8.80 14.37 18.00
N GLN A 255 -8.97 14.93 16.79
CA GLN A 255 -7.87 15.18 15.86
C GLN A 255 -6.79 16.08 16.49
N GLN A 256 -7.19 17.14 17.18
CA GLN A 256 -6.26 18.07 17.85
C GLN A 256 -5.42 17.38 18.93
N ASP A 257 -6.01 16.46 19.70
CA ASP A 257 -5.30 15.72 20.76
C ASP A 257 -4.29 14.75 20.15
N ILE A 258 -4.66 14.08 19.04
CA ILE A 258 -3.75 13.21 18.27
C ILE A 258 -2.56 14.03 17.73
N ILE A 259 -2.82 15.21 17.14
CA ILE A 259 -1.77 16.09 16.60
C ILE A 259 -0.83 16.52 17.72
N ARG A 260 -1.36 16.98 18.86
CA ARG A 260 -0.57 17.38 20.02
C ARG A 260 0.30 16.24 20.53
N SER A 261 -0.28 15.06 20.71
CA SER A 261 0.45 13.87 21.18
C SER A 261 1.59 13.46 20.24
N LYS A 262 1.42 13.62 18.91
CA LYS A 262 2.51 13.40 17.94
C LYS A 262 3.61 14.45 18.03
N ILE A 263 3.26 15.71 18.24
CA ILE A 263 4.25 16.78 18.47
C ILE A 263 5.05 16.46 19.74
N ASP A 264 4.37 16.11 20.83
CA ASP A 264 4.98 15.76 22.11
C ASP A 264 5.91 14.56 21.98
N PHE A 265 5.53 13.53 21.21
CA PHE A 265 6.41 12.40 20.90
C PHE A 265 7.71 12.83 20.20
N PHE A 266 7.68 13.77 19.25
CA PHE A 266 8.91 14.24 18.60
C PHE A 266 9.69 15.28 19.43
N ALA A 267 9.06 15.89 20.43
CA ALA A 267 9.67 16.87 21.32
C ALA A 267 10.30 16.22 22.57
N SER A 268 9.64 15.21 23.15
CA SER A 268 9.99 14.60 24.43
C SER A 268 10.64 13.24 24.26
N LYS A 269 11.91 13.13 24.66
CA LYS A 269 12.63 11.85 24.69
C LYS A 269 11.94 10.83 25.59
N LYS A 270 11.48 11.25 26.77
CA LYS A 270 10.79 10.37 27.73
C LYS A 270 9.52 9.74 27.14
N VAL A 271 8.73 10.51 26.37
CA VAL A 271 7.54 9.99 25.70
C VAL A 271 7.93 8.92 24.67
N ARG A 272 9.01 9.14 23.91
CA ARG A 272 9.50 8.14 22.95
C ARG A 272 10.06 6.90 23.62
N GLU A 273 10.83 7.03 24.68
CA GLU A 273 11.41 5.89 25.41
C GLU A 273 10.31 4.93 25.90
N VAL A 274 9.18 5.47 26.37
CA VAL A 274 8.00 4.66 26.74
C VAL A 274 7.38 3.99 25.53
N ALA A 275 7.12 4.76 24.46
CA ALA A 275 6.49 4.25 23.25
C ALA A 275 7.38 3.25 22.47
N LEU A 276 8.70 3.33 22.61
CA LEU A 276 9.67 2.48 21.90
C LEU A 276 10.23 1.38 22.79
N ARG A 277 9.63 1.08 23.94
CA ARG A 277 10.12 0.08 24.90
C ARG A 277 10.45 -1.28 24.27
N GLU A 278 9.64 -1.72 23.30
CA GLU A 278 9.87 -2.99 22.58
C GLU A 278 11.00 -2.89 21.53
N ILE A 279 11.20 -1.71 20.94
CA ILE A 279 12.17 -1.49 19.86
C ILE A 279 13.01 -0.24 20.13
N PRO A 280 13.75 -0.16 21.24
CA PRO A 280 14.38 1.08 21.68
C PRO A 280 15.44 1.59 20.70
N ASP A 281 16.14 0.69 19.98
CA ASP A 281 17.09 1.09 18.94
C ASP A 281 16.44 1.88 17.79
N PHE A 282 15.12 1.78 17.62
CA PHE A 282 14.38 2.42 16.56
C PHE A 282 14.21 3.94 16.78
N GLU A 283 14.65 4.50 17.93
CA GLU A 283 14.56 5.93 18.20
C GLU A 283 15.23 6.78 17.10
N GLY A 284 16.40 6.34 16.61
CA GLY A 284 17.14 7.09 15.60
C GLY A 284 16.43 7.21 14.24
N VAL A 285 15.44 6.35 13.95
CA VAL A 285 14.54 6.51 12.79
C VAL A 285 13.73 7.79 12.91
N PHE A 286 13.16 8.07 14.09
CA PHE A 286 12.37 9.27 14.32
C PHE A 286 13.23 10.53 14.33
N ASP A 287 14.44 10.46 14.87
CA ASP A 287 15.40 11.57 14.80
C ASP A 287 15.81 11.89 13.36
N TYR A 288 16.01 10.86 12.54
CA TYR A 288 16.28 11.03 11.11
C TYR A 288 15.10 11.70 10.39
N ILE A 289 13.89 11.17 10.56
CA ILE A 289 12.66 11.71 9.96
C ILE A 289 12.43 13.17 10.38
N LYS A 290 12.68 13.51 11.65
CA LYS A 290 12.56 14.88 12.18
C LYS A 290 13.44 15.89 11.43
N ARG A 291 14.62 15.45 10.94
CA ARG A 291 15.57 16.29 10.22
C ARG A 291 15.32 16.35 8.71
N MET A 292 14.47 15.48 8.16
CA MET A 292 14.21 15.45 6.72
C MET A 292 13.47 16.70 6.24
N HIS A 293 14.00 17.29 5.17
CA HIS A 293 13.38 18.37 4.44
C HIS A 293 12.33 17.84 3.44
N PHE A 294 11.52 18.74 2.92
CA PHE A 294 10.41 18.40 2.01
C PHE A 294 10.89 17.74 0.71
N THR A 295 12.05 18.14 0.19
CA THR A 295 12.60 17.66 -1.08
C THR A 295 13.49 16.43 -0.92
N ASP A 296 13.79 16.00 0.30
CA ASP A 296 14.74 14.92 0.56
C ASP A 296 14.25 13.59 -0.02
N GLU A 297 15.19 12.77 -0.48
CA GLU A 297 14.93 11.41 -0.97
C GLU A 297 14.79 10.39 0.16
N GLY A 298 15.37 10.69 1.32
CA GLY A 298 15.51 9.72 2.40
C GLY A 298 16.72 8.81 2.20
N ARG A 299 17.03 8.01 3.22
CA ARG A 299 18.13 7.04 3.21
C ARG A 299 17.58 5.66 3.61
N PRO A 300 17.01 4.89 2.68
CA PRO A 300 16.43 3.58 2.97
C PRO A 300 17.37 2.61 3.66
N SER A 301 18.68 2.70 3.40
CA SER A 301 19.71 1.91 4.06
C SER A 301 19.69 2.09 5.59
N LEU A 302 19.54 3.34 6.07
CA LEU A 302 19.47 3.65 7.50
C LEU A 302 18.29 2.95 8.17
N PHE A 303 17.10 2.99 7.55
CA PHE A 303 15.92 2.28 8.08
C PHE A 303 16.15 0.76 8.11
N ARG A 304 16.78 0.19 7.07
CA ARG A 304 17.13 -1.24 7.04
C ARG A 304 18.13 -1.61 8.12
N ASP A 305 19.07 -0.74 8.46
CA ASP A 305 20.06 -1.00 9.51
C ASP A 305 19.39 -1.03 10.89
N TYR A 306 18.43 -0.15 11.18
CA TYR A 306 17.61 -0.25 12.39
C TYR A 306 16.76 -1.52 12.44
N LEU A 307 16.21 -1.97 11.30
CA LEU A 307 15.53 -3.26 11.26
C LEU A 307 16.51 -4.41 11.59
N LYS A 308 17.75 -4.37 11.12
CA LYS A 308 18.77 -5.40 11.47
C LYS A 308 19.05 -5.45 12.97
N THR A 309 19.05 -4.31 13.68
CA THR A 309 19.25 -4.32 15.14
C THR A 309 18.09 -5.01 15.86
N ILE A 310 16.84 -4.74 15.42
CA ILE A 310 15.64 -5.42 15.93
C ILE A 310 15.72 -6.94 15.67
N LYS A 311 16.12 -7.35 14.46
CA LYS A 311 16.32 -8.76 14.10
C LYS A 311 17.29 -9.45 15.06
N LYS A 312 18.41 -8.79 15.36
CA LYS A 312 19.43 -9.29 16.28
C LYS A 312 18.92 -9.36 17.73
N ARG A 313 18.24 -8.32 18.23
CA ARG A 313 17.70 -8.27 19.60
C ARG A 313 16.79 -9.46 19.90
N TYR A 314 15.89 -9.77 18.98
CA TYR A 314 14.89 -10.83 19.17
C TYR A 314 15.30 -12.17 18.57
N ASN A 315 16.54 -12.31 18.07
CA ASN A 315 17.03 -13.51 17.39
C ASN A 315 16.06 -14.04 16.32
N ILE A 316 15.53 -13.14 15.49
CA ILE A 316 14.41 -13.45 14.58
C ILE A 316 14.85 -14.43 13.48
N ASN A 317 14.16 -15.57 13.41
CA ASN A 317 14.25 -16.49 12.30
C ASN A 317 13.21 -16.12 11.22
N VAL A 318 13.68 -15.63 10.08
CA VAL A 318 12.79 -15.21 8.98
C VAL A 318 12.12 -16.37 8.25
N ASN A 319 12.54 -17.61 8.53
CA ASN A 319 11.97 -18.81 7.94
C ASN A 319 10.85 -19.41 8.79
N GLU A 320 10.56 -18.85 9.97
CA GLU A 320 9.42 -19.30 10.75
C GLU A 320 8.09 -18.94 10.05
N PRO A 321 7.05 -19.78 10.21
CA PRO A 321 5.73 -19.48 9.66
C PRO A 321 5.21 -18.14 10.17
N LEU A 322 4.47 -17.43 9.32
CA LEU A 322 3.78 -16.20 9.72
C LEU A 322 2.59 -16.55 10.58
N ASP A 323 2.19 -15.63 11.47
CA ASP A 323 1.17 -15.92 12.47
C ASP A 323 -0.17 -16.37 11.88
N TRP A 324 -0.52 -15.86 10.69
CA TRP A 324 -1.75 -16.23 9.99
C TRP A 324 -1.66 -17.57 9.25
N ASN A 325 -0.48 -18.13 9.01
CA ASN A 325 -0.38 -19.42 8.35
C ASN A 325 -1.04 -20.53 9.17
N HIS A 326 -0.85 -20.51 10.50
CA HIS A 326 -1.48 -21.48 11.40
C HIS A 326 -3.01 -21.30 11.43
N GLU A 327 -3.48 -20.08 11.64
CA GLU A 327 -4.91 -19.80 11.78
C GLU A 327 -5.69 -20.10 10.50
N MET A 328 -5.14 -19.73 9.34
CA MET A 328 -5.76 -20.01 8.05
C MET A 328 -5.78 -21.52 7.75
N ALA A 329 -4.74 -22.26 8.12
CA ALA A 329 -4.72 -23.72 7.97
C ALA A 329 -5.80 -24.39 8.83
N THR A 330 -5.99 -23.94 10.07
CA THR A 330 -7.08 -24.41 10.95
C THR A 330 -8.45 -24.11 10.37
N GLN A 331 -8.69 -22.90 9.85
CA GLN A 331 -9.96 -22.54 9.23
C GLN A 331 -10.26 -23.37 7.98
N HIS A 332 -9.25 -23.63 7.14
CA HIS A 332 -9.43 -24.50 5.98
C HIS A 332 -9.75 -25.94 6.37
N ALA A 333 -9.11 -26.48 7.42
CA ALA A 333 -9.40 -27.82 7.92
C ALA A 333 -10.85 -27.94 8.44
N LEU A 334 -11.33 -26.94 9.19
CA LEU A 334 -12.69 -26.89 9.72
C LEU A 334 -13.75 -26.76 8.60
N ALA A 335 -13.48 -25.95 7.57
CA ALA A 335 -14.36 -25.82 6.41
C ALA A 335 -14.47 -27.11 5.60
N SER A 336 -13.37 -27.88 5.47
CA SER A 336 -13.39 -29.17 4.78
C SER A 336 -14.08 -30.30 5.55
N THR A 337 -14.29 -30.15 6.86
CA THR A 337 -15.05 -31.12 7.67
C THR A 337 -16.56 -30.87 7.66
N ASP A 338 -17.01 -29.68 7.23
CA ASP A 338 -18.44 -29.30 7.18
C ASP A 338 -19.12 -29.66 5.84
N THR A 339 -18.37 -30.17 4.86
CA THR A 339 -18.91 -30.73 3.60
C THR A 339 -19.17 -32.23 3.70
N SER A 340 -20.05 -32.64 4.61
CA SER A 340 -20.65 -33.99 4.62
C SER A 340 -22.14 -33.91 4.29
N SER A 341 -22.48 -33.54 3.05
CA SER A 341 -23.80 -33.82 2.45
C SER A 341 -23.89 -33.44 0.96
N TYR A 342 -22.96 -33.87 0.11
CA TYR A 342 -23.26 -34.01 -1.34
C TYR A 342 -22.51 -35.20 -1.93
N PRO A 343 -23.15 -35.99 -2.82
CA PRO A 343 -22.66 -37.29 -3.24
C PRO A 343 -21.44 -37.18 -4.14
N HIS A 344 -20.47 -38.05 -3.87
CA HIS A 344 -19.28 -38.32 -4.67
C HIS A 344 -19.64 -38.52 -6.16
N VAL A 345 -19.01 -37.74 -7.04
CA VAL A 345 -18.80 -38.15 -8.43
C VAL A 345 -17.43 -38.83 -8.46
N GLU A 346 -17.43 -40.14 -8.68
CA GLU A 346 -16.23 -40.95 -8.83
C GLU A 346 -15.42 -40.50 -10.05
N SER A 347 -14.16 -40.15 -9.83
CA SER A 347 -13.14 -40.08 -10.88
C SER A 347 -12.73 -41.50 -11.25
N VAL A 348 -13.11 -41.93 -12.44
CA VAL A 348 -12.60 -43.16 -13.07
C VAL A 348 -11.18 -42.90 -13.56
N ASP A 349 -10.21 -43.48 -12.86
CA ASP A 349 -8.88 -43.80 -13.40
C ASP A 349 -8.44 -45.15 -12.81
N ASN A 350 -8.58 -46.22 -13.62
CA ASN A 350 -7.53 -47.23 -13.89
C ASN A 350 -8.12 -48.57 -14.35
N LEU A 351 -7.68 -49.03 -15.53
CA LEU A 351 -7.40 -50.43 -15.93
C LEU A 351 -6.54 -50.30 -17.22
N ALA A 352 -5.45 -51.03 -17.49
CA ALA A 352 -4.94 -52.28 -16.96
C ALA A 352 -3.43 -52.49 -17.25
N SER A 353 -2.86 -53.46 -16.51
CA SER A 353 -1.52 -54.07 -16.52
C SER A 353 -1.04 -54.63 -17.89
N SER A 354 0.25 -54.93 -18.16
CA SER A 354 1.11 -55.92 -17.48
C SER A 354 2.46 -56.06 -18.24
N GLY A 355 3.51 -56.54 -17.57
CA GLY A 355 4.77 -56.95 -18.23
C GLY A 355 5.96 -57.10 -17.28
N SER A 356 6.29 -58.36 -16.95
CA SER A 356 7.31 -58.88 -16.04
C SER A 356 8.78 -58.51 -16.32
N GLY A 357 9.64 -58.55 -15.29
CA GLY A 357 11.08 -58.78 -15.45
C GLY A 357 11.95 -58.48 -14.22
N LEU A 358 12.53 -59.53 -13.61
CA LEU A 358 13.47 -59.49 -12.49
C LEU A 358 14.80 -58.76 -12.82
N SER A 359 15.45 -58.13 -11.82
CA SER A 359 16.81 -58.51 -11.34
C SER A 359 17.52 -57.44 -10.45
N ARG A 360 17.94 -57.92 -9.27
CA ARG A 360 19.17 -57.63 -8.48
C ARG A 360 19.66 -56.19 -8.18
N LYS A 361 19.70 -55.92 -6.87
CA LYS A 361 20.80 -55.38 -6.01
C LYS A 361 21.84 -54.45 -6.68
N ARG A 362 22.04 -53.25 -6.10
CA ARG A 362 23.23 -52.92 -5.27
C ARG A 362 23.16 -51.54 -4.62
N SER A 363 23.63 -51.52 -3.38
CA SER A 363 24.07 -50.39 -2.56
C SER A 363 25.25 -49.63 -3.17
N GLY A 364 25.35 -48.33 -2.90
CA GLY A 364 26.58 -47.57 -3.16
C GLY A 364 26.47 -46.09 -2.81
N THR A 365 27.01 -45.73 -1.66
CA THR A 365 27.29 -44.37 -1.19
C THR A 365 28.46 -43.72 -1.96
N CYS A 366 28.52 -42.37 -1.90
CA CYS A 366 29.72 -41.51 -1.67
C CYS A 366 29.96 -40.33 -2.64
N ARG A 367 29.90 -39.13 -2.05
CA ARG A 367 30.97 -38.11 -1.85
C ARG A 367 31.76 -37.55 -3.07
N VAL A 368 31.57 -36.23 -3.26
CA VAL A 368 32.52 -35.11 -3.52
C VAL A 368 33.94 -35.44 -4.02
N THR A 369 34.40 -34.76 -5.09
CA THR A 369 35.71 -34.06 -5.18
C THR A 369 35.78 -33.11 -6.40
N LYS A 370 36.67 -32.11 -6.30
CA LYS A 370 36.93 -30.97 -7.21
C LYS A 370 38.18 -31.18 -8.09
N LYS A 371 38.17 -30.53 -9.28
CA LYS A 371 39.27 -29.86 -10.05
C LYS A 371 40.37 -30.74 -10.73
N PRO A 372 41.26 -30.20 -11.61
CA PRO A 372 41.28 -29.01 -12.52
C PRO A 372 41.94 -29.23 -13.93
N SER A 373 42.01 -28.21 -14.81
CA SER A 373 43.13 -27.82 -15.76
C SER A 373 42.64 -26.81 -16.84
N ASP A 374 43.16 -25.57 -16.92
CA ASP A 374 44.29 -24.99 -17.69
C ASP A 374 43.98 -24.67 -19.18
N LYS A 375 43.77 -23.39 -19.56
CA LYS A 375 44.72 -22.31 -20.00
C LYS A 375 45.25 -22.43 -21.44
N LYS A 376 44.98 -21.40 -22.27
CA LYS A 376 45.95 -20.78 -23.20
C LYS A 376 45.53 -19.34 -23.60
N GLU A 377 46.55 -18.49 -23.70
CA GLU A 377 46.55 -17.03 -23.87
C GLU A 377 46.25 -16.56 -25.31
N LYS A 378 45.86 -15.27 -25.45
CA LYS A 378 46.61 -14.29 -26.27
C LYS A 378 46.21 -12.84 -25.95
N GLN A 379 47.24 -12.00 -25.85
CA GLN A 379 47.21 -10.54 -25.66
C GLN A 379 46.88 -9.81 -26.96
N GLU A 380 46.26 -8.62 -26.89
CA GLU A 380 46.66 -7.45 -27.68
C GLU A 380 46.01 -6.13 -27.19
N SER A 381 46.56 -5.03 -27.68
CA SER A 381 46.80 -3.72 -27.08
C SER A 381 45.69 -2.65 -27.16
N LYS A 382 45.82 -1.61 -26.31
CA LYS A 382 45.11 -0.31 -26.35
C LYS A 382 45.24 0.42 -27.69
N PRO A 383 44.36 1.41 -27.94
CA PRO A 383 44.88 2.76 -28.19
C PRO A 383 44.15 3.89 -27.44
N GLN A 384 44.85 5.02 -27.35
CA GLN A 384 44.48 6.27 -26.68
C GLN A 384 44.17 7.39 -27.70
N LYS A 385 43.27 8.30 -27.32
CA LYS A 385 43.08 9.72 -27.73
C LYS A 385 42.56 10.04 -29.15
N LYS A 386 41.51 10.89 -29.20
CA LYS A 386 41.61 12.30 -29.65
C LYS A 386 40.29 13.07 -29.48
N GLU A 387 40.42 14.30 -28.97
CA GLU A 387 39.42 15.37 -29.01
C GLU A 387 39.20 15.88 -30.44
N THR A 388 37.99 16.37 -30.73
CA THR A 388 37.80 17.51 -31.64
C THR A 388 36.55 18.29 -31.25
N ALA A 389 36.74 19.58 -30.96
CA ALA A 389 35.70 20.59 -30.87
C ALA A 389 35.23 21.03 -32.27
N LYS A 390 33.94 21.35 -32.42
CA LYS A 390 33.45 22.24 -33.48
C LYS A 390 32.35 23.17 -32.95
N VAL A 391 32.56 24.43 -33.30
CA VAL A 391 31.80 25.65 -33.06
C VAL A 391 30.60 25.71 -34.00
N ILE A 392 29.43 26.15 -33.50
CA ILE A 392 28.45 26.93 -34.29
C ILE A 392 27.92 28.08 -33.40
N LYS A 393 27.91 29.27 -33.99
CA LYS A 393 27.55 30.58 -33.44
C LYS A 393 26.04 30.76 -33.29
N LYS A 394 25.68 31.46 -32.20
CA LYS A 394 24.78 32.62 -32.05
C LYS A 394 23.62 32.75 -33.05
N ASP A 395 22.43 32.94 -32.49
CA ASP A 395 21.72 34.23 -32.59
C ASP A 395 21.08 34.55 -31.24
N ALA A 396 21.13 35.83 -30.90
CA ALA A 396 20.56 36.47 -29.72
C ALA A 396 19.34 37.26 -30.17
N ASP A 397 18.34 37.41 -29.30
CA ASP A 397 17.57 38.64 -29.16
C ASP A 397 17.16 38.78 -27.69
N GLU A 398 17.45 39.96 -27.17
CA GLU A 398 17.16 40.54 -25.85
C GLU A 398 15.63 40.85 -25.75
N GLU A 399 14.98 41.18 -24.64
CA GLU A 399 15.35 42.13 -23.59
C GLU A 399 14.32 42.06 -22.41
N ASP A 400 14.83 42.33 -21.22
CA ASP A 400 14.25 42.98 -20.02
C ASP A 400 12.82 42.71 -19.50
N ASP A 401 12.72 42.37 -18.20
CA ASP A 401 12.60 43.45 -17.20
C ASP A 401 12.88 43.01 -15.75
N LEU A 402 13.64 43.86 -15.06
CA LEU A 402 14.10 43.75 -13.67
C LEU A 402 13.21 44.61 -12.77
N MET A 403 12.80 44.09 -11.61
CA MET A 403 12.54 44.93 -10.43
C MET A 403 12.93 44.18 -9.15
N LYS A 404 14.02 44.66 -8.54
CA LYS A 404 14.39 44.44 -7.13
C LYS A 404 13.54 45.38 -6.27
N VAL A 405 13.02 44.88 -5.16
CA VAL A 405 12.78 45.70 -3.96
C VAL A 405 13.24 44.90 -2.74
N GLU A 406 14.34 45.36 -2.14
CA GLU A 406 14.70 45.03 -0.77
C GLU A 406 13.78 45.79 0.19
N GLY A 407 13.36 45.13 1.26
CA GLY A 407 12.49 45.71 2.27
C GLY A 407 12.38 44.81 3.49
N ASN A 408 13.35 44.97 4.38
CA ASN A 408 13.39 44.43 5.74
C ASN A 408 12.11 44.81 6.50
N ASN A 409 11.43 43.88 7.17
CA ASN A 409 10.72 44.17 8.43
C ASN A 409 10.29 42.91 9.21
N GLU A 410 10.68 42.92 10.48
CA GLU A 410 10.32 42.00 11.54
C GLU A 410 8.84 42.11 11.98
N LYS A 411 8.34 41.01 12.56
CA LYS A 411 7.25 40.88 13.56
C LYS A 411 5.82 41.27 13.13
N ALA A 412 4.92 40.29 13.16
CA ALA A 412 3.88 40.17 14.19
C ALA A 412 2.95 38.96 13.93
N TYR A 413 2.90 38.04 14.89
CA TYR A 413 1.82 37.08 15.04
C TYR A 413 0.52 37.83 15.34
N VAL A 414 -0.52 37.65 14.52
CA VAL A 414 -1.90 38.00 14.92
C VAL A 414 -2.77 36.76 14.81
N ARG A 415 -3.30 36.41 15.98
CA ARG A 415 -4.31 35.41 16.30
C ARG A 415 -5.60 35.74 15.54
N ALA A 416 -6.03 34.86 14.64
CA ALA A 416 -7.36 34.97 14.04
C ALA A 416 -8.36 34.21 14.92
N ASP A 417 -8.98 34.93 15.85
CA ASP A 417 -10.21 34.48 16.51
C ASP A 417 -11.37 34.57 15.51
N MET A 418 -11.95 33.44 15.15
CA MET A 418 -13.16 33.39 14.33
C MET A 418 -14.40 33.53 15.23
N VAL A 419 -15.07 34.68 15.08
CA VAL A 419 -16.43 34.95 15.52
C VAL A 419 -17.40 34.09 14.71
N VAL A 420 -18.00 33.07 15.35
CA VAL A 420 -19.11 32.31 14.78
C VAL A 420 -20.40 33.06 15.08
N LYS A 421 -20.93 33.79 14.10
CA LYS A 421 -22.31 34.31 14.13
C LYS A 421 -23.27 33.26 13.57
N GLY A 422 -24.13 32.76 14.46
CA GLY A 422 -25.50 32.30 14.25
C GLY A 422 -25.83 31.52 12.97
N ILE A 423 -25.81 30.19 13.04
CA ILE A 423 -26.71 29.33 12.27
C ILE A 423 -27.55 28.53 13.27
N THR A 424 -28.85 28.74 13.19
CA THR A 424 -29.89 28.10 14.00
C THR A 424 -29.85 26.58 13.87
N LYS A 425 -29.77 25.89 15.01
CA LYS A 425 -29.85 24.42 15.13
C LYS A 425 -31.18 23.90 14.56
N LYS A 426 -31.15 23.18 13.44
CA LYS A 426 -32.17 22.16 13.14
C LYS A 426 -31.70 20.82 13.71
N LYS A 427 -32.52 20.24 14.59
CA LYS A 427 -32.31 18.90 15.19
C LYS A 427 -32.22 17.86 14.07
N PRO A 428 -31.23 16.94 14.09
CA PRO A 428 -31.29 15.75 13.24
C PRO A 428 -32.44 14.84 13.73
N ARG A 429 -33.24 14.34 12.79
CA ARG A 429 -34.24 13.29 13.04
C ARG A 429 -33.53 12.05 13.57
N LYS A 430 -34.02 11.49 14.68
CA LYS A 430 -33.66 10.16 15.17
C LYS A 430 -34.01 9.14 14.08
N CYS A 431 -33.01 8.47 13.52
CA CYS A 431 -33.22 7.13 12.97
C CYS A 431 -33.20 6.18 14.16
N GLN A 432 -34.23 5.36 14.27
CA GLN A 432 -34.38 4.37 15.33
C GLN A 432 -33.21 3.39 15.28
N GLU A 433 -32.59 3.20 16.43
CA GLU A 433 -31.68 2.10 16.72
C GLU A 433 -32.53 0.83 16.84
N GLU A 434 -32.62 0.07 15.76
CA GLU A 434 -33.01 -1.34 15.76
C GLU A 434 -32.24 -1.98 14.60
N ASP A 435 -31.69 -3.17 14.84
CA ASP A 435 -30.83 -3.99 13.97
C ASP A 435 -29.32 -3.68 13.95
N VAL A 436 -28.69 -3.78 15.13
CA VAL A 436 -27.25 -4.10 15.27
C VAL A 436 -27.09 -5.44 16.02
N GLU A 437 -27.81 -6.47 15.61
CA GLU A 437 -27.58 -7.87 16.04
C GLU A 437 -27.82 -8.81 14.85
N ALA A 438 -26.85 -8.86 13.94
CA ALA A 438 -26.68 -9.95 12.96
C ALA A 438 -25.25 -9.93 12.42
N TYR A 439 -24.26 -10.02 13.32
CA TYR A 439 -22.86 -10.30 12.99
C TYR A 439 -22.39 -11.56 13.72
N ASP A 440 -23.24 -12.57 13.75
CA ASP A 440 -22.87 -13.93 14.15
C ASP A 440 -23.29 -14.87 13.01
N ASN A 441 -22.34 -15.74 12.62
CA ASN A 441 -22.43 -16.74 11.55
C ASN A 441 -22.07 -16.26 10.14
N VAL A 442 -20.77 -16.12 9.90
CA VAL A 442 -20.20 -16.38 8.58
C VAL A 442 -19.25 -17.56 8.72
N ASN A 443 -19.78 -18.77 8.46
CA ASN A 443 -18.95 -19.92 8.16
C ASN A 443 -18.30 -19.68 6.79
N PHE A 444 -16.98 -19.74 6.74
CA PHE A 444 -16.23 -19.77 5.50
C PHE A 444 -16.45 -21.15 4.86
N ALA A 445 -17.21 -21.18 3.77
CA ALA A 445 -17.24 -22.30 2.82
C ALA A 445 -16.47 -21.93 1.55
#